data_AF-A0A6M0G9H3-F1
#
_entry.id   AF-A0A6M0G9H3-F1
#
_cell.length_a   1.000
_cell.length_b   1.000
_cell.length_c   1.000
_cell.angle_alpha   90.00
_cell.angle_beta   90.00
_cell.angle_gamma   90.00
#
_symmetry.space_group_name_H-M   'P 1'
#
loop_
_entity.id
_entity.type
_entity.pdbx_description
1 polymer ?
#
loop_
_entity_poly.entity_id
_entity_poly.type
_entity_poly.pdbx_seq_one_letter_code
_entity_poly.pdbx_strand_id
1 'polypeptide(L)'
;MQYAPTNLIQFLSQQQETEADLPETIPSRINRLLDYLRENRCLLILDNGESMIQELFAGDIAEFLQEGTLAFDDIRVVLEEQFNRLSELEQQVMYWLAINREPVSTQELGEDLVPMVSRGKLLEALNFLGKRSLIEITAASFTQQPVVIEYMTDRLIEQVCEEIRTRELKLFNSYALLKAQVKDYVRETQRRLILQAILQELIASLGSQSQLETQLNQILSALRENFPLKPGYTGGNIINLLCQIQADLT
;
A
#
# COMPACT_ATOMS: atom_id res chain seq x y z
N MET A 1 16.31 -1.51 -9.51
CA MET A 1 16.76 -0.12 -9.71
C MET A 1 16.57 0.60 -8.39
N GLN A 2 17.54 1.41 -7.99
CA GLN A 2 17.51 2.19 -6.74
C GLN A 2 16.55 3.37 -6.98
N TYR A 3 15.39 3.40 -6.32
CA TYR A 3 14.48 4.53 -6.38
C TYR A 3 15.24 5.77 -5.88
N ALA A 4 15.26 6.86 -6.66
CA ALA A 4 15.78 8.13 -6.19
C ALA A 4 14.90 8.57 -5.00
N PRO A 5 15.49 8.87 -3.84
CA PRO A 5 14.69 9.14 -2.65
C PRO A 5 13.89 10.42 -2.89
N THR A 6 12.57 10.32 -2.80
CA THR A 6 11.63 11.42 -3.03
C THR A 6 11.49 12.21 -1.73
N ASN A 7 11.68 13.53 -1.81
CA ASN A 7 11.56 14.42 -0.66
C ASN A 7 10.13 14.38 -0.08
N LEU A 8 10.01 14.37 1.26
CA LEU A 8 8.73 14.26 1.98
C LEU A 8 7.66 15.24 1.49
N ILE A 9 8.05 16.47 1.13
CA ILE A 9 7.11 17.49 0.65
C ILE A 9 6.64 17.15 -0.78
N GLN A 10 7.51 16.64 -1.64
CA GLN A 10 7.12 16.19 -2.98
C GLN A 10 6.18 15.00 -2.91
N PHE A 11 6.41 14.08 -1.97
CA PHE A 11 5.53 12.94 -1.74
C PHE A 11 4.16 13.37 -1.21
N LEU A 12 4.11 14.17 -0.13
CA LEU A 12 2.87 14.63 0.48
C LEU A 12 2.06 15.58 -0.41
N SER A 13 2.73 16.24 -1.37
CA SER A 13 2.09 17.06 -2.40
C SER A 13 1.63 16.26 -3.63
N GLN A 14 1.80 14.93 -3.66
CA GLN A 14 1.50 14.10 -4.83
C GLN A 14 2.27 14.54 -6.09
N GLN A 15 3.55 14.87 -5.93
CA GLN A 15 4.44 15.38 -6.97
C GLN A 15 4.01 16.72 -7.58
N GLN A 16 3.20 17.51 -6.88
CA GLN A 16 2.87 18.88 -7.31
C GLN A 16 4.00 19.86 -7.03
N GLU A 17 4.80 19.61 -5.99
CA GLU A 17 6.02 20.37 -5.71
C GLU A 17 7.25 19.57 -6.12
N THR A 18 8.22 20.25 -6.73
CA THR A 18 9.56 19.73 -7.03
C THR A 18 10.60 20.40 -6.16
N GLU A 19 11.85 19.92 -6.15
CA GLU A 19 12.92 20.46 -5.30
C GLU A 19 13.19 21.94 -5.57
N ALA A 20 12.90 22.40 -6.79
CA ALA A 20 12.99 23.81 -7.21
C ALA A 20 11.87 24.69 -6.65
N ASP A 21 10.74 24.10 -6.23
CA ASP A 21 9.58 24.82 -5.69
C ASP A 21 9.64 24.94 -4.16
N LEU A 22 10.55 24.20 -3.51
CA LEU A 22 10.66 24.15 -2.06
C LEU A 22 11.36 25.39 -1.48
N PRO A 23 10.89 25.93 -0.34
CA PRO A 23 11.52 27.08 0.31
C PRO A 23 13.02 26.86 0.57
N GLU A 24 13.88 27.87 0.38
CA GLU A 24 15.34 27.70 0.54
C GLU A 24 15.80 27.55 2.00
N THR A 25 14.99 28.01 2.97
CA THR A 25 15.35 28.00 4.40
C THR A 25 14.64 26.87 5.15
N ILE A 26 15.36 26.26 6.10
CA ILE A 26 14.84 25.16 6.94
C ILE A 26 13.55 25.56 7.68
N PRO A 27 13.43 26.75 8.31
CA PRO A 27 12.18 27.14 8.98
C PRO A 27 10.98 27.21 8.05
N SER A 28 11.17 27.66 6.80
CA SER A 28 10.08 27.71 5.83
C SER A 28 9.73 26.33 5.27
N ARG A 29 10.72 25.44 5.09
CA ARG A 29 10.48 24.03 4.76
C ARG A 29 9.73 23.29 5.88
N ILE A 30 10.07 23.55 7.15
CA ILE A 30 9.33 23.06 8.32
C ILE A 30 7.87 23.46 8.25
N ASN A 31 7.58 24.74 8.03
CA ASN A 31 6.21 25.21 7.95
C ASN A 31 5.46 24.57 6.78
N ARG A 32 6.10 24.45 5.60
CA ARG A 32 5.48 23.81 4.44
C ARG A 32 5.19 22.34 4.68
N LEU A 33 6.12 21.61 5.29
CA LEU A 33 5.93 20.23 5.71
C LEU A 33 4.80 20.11 6.74
N LEU A 34 4.79 20.96 7.78
CA LEU A 34 3.74 20.97 8.79
C LEU A 34 2.37 21.28 8.18
N ASP A 35 2.30 22.16 7.19
CA ASP A 35 1.07 22.45 6.46
C ASP A 35 0.59 21.20 5.72
N TYR A 36 1.47 20.51 4.97
CA TYR A 36 1.12 19.27 4.31
C TYR A 36 0.76 18.13 5.28
N LEU A 37 1.46 18.01 6.40
CA LEU A 37 1.14 17.01 7.44
C LEU A 37 -0.21 17.33 8.11
N ARG A 38 -0.54 18.61 8.32
CA ARG A 38 -1.85 19.04 8.84
C ARG A 38 -2.97 18.81 7.83
N GLU A 39 -2.74 19.16 6.56
CA GLU A 39 -3.68 18.95 5.46
C GLU A 39 -3.97 17.46 5.22
N ASN A 40 -2.93 16.62 5.28
CA ASN A 40 -3.03 15.17 5.10
C ASN A 40 -3.32 14.40 6.42
N ARG A 41 -3.58 15.11 7.54
CA ARG A 41 -3.81 14.54 8.88
C ARG A 41 -2.73 13.56 9.38
N CYS A 42 -1.50 13.66 8.87
CA CYS A 42 -0.34 12.81 9.17
C CYS A 42 0.25 12.94 10.59
N LEU A 43 -0.53 13.39 11.58
CA LEU A 43 -0.15 13.49 12.99
C LEU A 43 0.24 12.14 13.63
N LEU A 44 -0.05 11.02 12.97
CA LEU A 44 0.43 9.67 13.34
C LEU A 44 1.95 9.58 13.49
N ILE A 45 2.67 10.39 12.70
CA ILE A 45 4.13 10.42 12.74
C ILE A 45 4.60 11.07 14.05
N LEU A 46 3.81 11.90 14.74
CA LEU A 46 4.30 12.65 15.90
C LEU A 46 4.17 11.90 17.23
N ASP A 47 3.10 11.13 17.45
CA ASP A 47 2.95 10.39 18.73
C ASP A 47 4.01 9.29 18.92
N ASN A 48 4.51 8.68 17.83
CA ASN A 48 5.64 7.73 17.87
C ASN A 48 6.96 8.33 17.33
N GLY A 49 6.90 9.41 16.54
CA GLY A 49 8.10 10.04 15.96
C GLY A 49 8.91 10.82 16.97
N GLU A 50 8.34 11.26 18.10
CA GLU A 50 9.15 11.84 19.17
C GLU A 50 10.20 10.85 19.70
N SER A 51 9.83 9.56 19.82
CA SER A 51 10.75 8.49 20.23
C SER A 51 11.81 8.22 19.16
N MET A 52 11.42 8.23 17.88
CA MET A 52 12.34 8.04 16.76
C MET A 52 13.31 9.20 16.58
N ILE A 53 12.81 10.45 16.62
CA ILE A 53 13.65 11.65 16.53
C ILE A 53 14.64 11.62 17.69
N GLN A 54 14.23 11.13 18.87
CA GLN A 54 15.17 10.91 19.96
C GLN A 54 16.18 9.79 19.73
N GLU A 55 15.79 8.66 19.17
CA GLU A 55 16.68 7.51 18.97
C GLU A 55 17.67 7.69 17.82
N LEU A 56 17.22 8.24 16.69
CA LEU A 56 18.01 8.36 15.46
C LEU A 56 18.70 9.72 15.33
N PHE A 57 18.08 10.77 15.85
CA PHE A 57 18.53 12.16 15.67
C PHE A 57 18.77 12.88 17.02
N ALA A 58 18.80 12.15 18.14
CA ALA A 58 19.02 12.70 19.49
C ALA A 58 18.09 13.89 19.86
N GLY A 59 16.90 13.93 19.26
CA GLY A 59 15.93 15.01 19.48
C GLY A 59 16.08 16.19 18.53
N ASP A 60 17.07 16.15 17.61
CA ASP A 60 17.33 17.24 16.67
C ASP A 60 16.38 17.18 15.46
N ILE A 61 15.30 17.94 15.58
CA ILE A 61 14.29 18.11 14.54
C ILE A 61 14.88 18.82 13.30
N ALA A 62 15.88 19.68 13.46
CA ALA A 62 16.48 20.37 12.33
C ALA A 62 17.30 19.39 11.48
N GLU A 63 18.07 18.49 12.11
CA GLU A 63 18.84 17.43 11.45
C GLU A 63 17.93 16.43 10.72
N PHE A 64 16.89 15.92 11.38
CA PHE A 64 15.85 15.05 10.79
C PHE A 64 15.26 15.63 9.49
N LEU A 65 15.07 16.96 9.45
CA LEU A 65 14.46 17.64 8.30
C LEU A 65 15.46 18.06 7.23
N GLN A 66 16.71 18.30 7.60
CA GLN A 66 17.79 18.61 6.67
C GLN A 66 18.14 17.39 5.82
N GLU A 67 18.02 16.21 6.40
CA GLU A 67 18.18 14.92 5.75
C GLU A 67 16.87 14.39 5.14
N GLY A 68 15.92 15.24 4.72
CA GLY A 68 14.53 14.89 4.35
C GLY A 68 14.29 13.84 3.24
N THR A 69 15.33 13.19 2.72
CA THR A 69 15.27 11.94 1.95
C THR A 69 15.43 10.69 2.81
N LEU A 70 16.18 10.77 3.92
CA LEU A 70 16.27 9.76 4.98
C LEU A 70 14.98 9.71 5.82
N ALA A 71 14.31 10.84 6.04
CA ALA A 71 13.04 10.90 6.78
C ALA A 71 11.91 10.01 6.21
N PHE A 72 11.96 9.65 4.92
CA PHE A 72 10.97 8.75 4.29
C PHE A 72 11.32 7.26 4.46
N ASP A 73 12.61 6.93 4.35
CA ASP A 73 13.10 5.61 4.76
C ASP A 73 12.81 5.38 6.25
N ASP A 74 12.92 6.42 7.08
CA ASP A 74 12.59 6.39 8.50
C ASP A 74 11.09 6.11 8.73
N ILE A 75 10.17 6.80 8.03
CA ILE A 75 8.73 6.51 8.14
C ILE A 75 8.41 5.10 7.67
N ARG A 76 9.01 4.63 6.56
CA ARG A 76 8.85 3.26 6.09
C ARG A 76 9.33 2.27 7.14
N VAL A 77 10.48 2.50 7.77
CA VAL A 77 11.01 1.66 8.85
C VAL A 77 10.04 1.61 10.03
N VAL A 78 9.46 2.74 10.45
CA VAL A 78 8.46 2.73 11.53
C VAL A 78 7.19 1.99 11.13
N LEU A 79 6.66 2.23 9.94
CA LEU A 79 5.48 1.53 9.46
C LEU A 79 5.75 0.03 9.31
N GLU A 80 6.94 -0.35 8.88
CA GLU A 80 7.44 -1.74 8.81
C GLU A 80 7.45 -2.38 10.20
N GLU A 81 8.05 -1.74 11.19
CA GLU A 81 8.08 -2.24 12.55
C GLU A 81 6.69 -2.37 13.16
N GLN A 82 5.82 -1.37 12.98
CA GLN A 82 4.45 -1.42 13.48
C GLN A 82 3.67 -2.53 12.78
N PHE A 83 3.81 -2.66 11.46
CA PHE A 83 3.15 -3.69 10.67
C PHE A 83 3.57 -5.10 11.09
N ASN A 84 4.86 -5.32 11.35
CA ASN A 84 5.39 -6.62 11.76
C ASN A 84 4.91 -7.07 13.15
N ARG A 85 4.42 -6.15 13.98
CA ARG A 85 3.81 -6.45 15.30
C ARG A 85 2.32 -6.76 15.22
N LEU A 86 1.69 -6.55 14.07
CA LEU A 86 0.27 -6.81 13.87
C LEU A 86 -0.01 -8.31 13.75
N SER A 87 -1.19 -8.72 14.20
CA SER A 87 -1.76 -10.03 13.90
C SER A 87 -2.07 -10.18 12.41
N GLU A 88 -2.19 -11.42 11.93
CA GLU A 88 -2.50 -11.69 10.52
C GLU A 88 -3.79 -11.01 10.04
N LEU A 89 -4.82 -10.94 10.90
CA LEU A 89 -6.08 -10.29 10.55
C LEU A 89 -5.92 -8.76 10.46
N GLU A 90 -5.16 -8.15 11.36
CA GLU A 90 -4.87 -6.72 11.31
C GLU A 90 -4.08 -6.36 10.05
N GLN A 91 -3.08 -7.17 9.68
CA GLN A 91 -2.36 -7.02 8.41
C GLN A 91 -3.30 -7.18 7.21
N GLN A 92 -4.23 -8.14 7.26
CA GLN A 92 -5.23 -8.30 6.20
C GLN A 92 -6.11 -7.08 6.02
N VAL A 93 -6.58 -6.49 7.13
CA VAL A 93 -7.35 -5.25 7.09
C VAL A 93 -6.52 -4.10 6.51
N MET A 94 -5.23 -3.99 6.90
CA MET A 94 -4.35 -2.93 6.39
C MET A 94 -4.20 -2.99 4.85
N TYR A 95 -4.03 -4.18 4.28
CA TYR A 95 -3.99 -4.34 2.83
C TYR A 95 -5.34 -4.03 2.17
N TRP A 96 -6.45 -4.49 2.73
CA TRP A 96 -7.78 -4.23 2.16
C TRP A 96 -8.14 -2.75 2.16
N LEU A 97 -7.79 -2.01 3.21
CA LEU A 97 -8.01 -0.56 3.25
C LEU A 97 -7.19 0.16 2.17
N ALA A 98 -5.94 -0.23 1.98
CA ALA A 98 -5.08 0.34 0.94
C ALA A 98 -5.60 0.06 -0.48
N ILE A 99 -6.08 -1.16 -0.73
CA ILE A 99 -6.66 -1.56 -2.02
C ILE A 99 -7.96 -0.80 -2.31
N ASN A 100 -8.83 -0.64 -1.31
CA ASN A 100 -10.12 0.03 -1.51
C ASN A 100 -9.98 1.53 -1.82
N ARG A 101 -8.89 2.19 -1.37
CA ARG A 101 -8.56 3.60 -1.64
C ARG A 101 -9.60 4.64 -1.17
N GLU A 102 -10.70 4.19 -0.58
CA GLU A 102 -11.78 5.01 -0.02
C GLU A 102 -12.21 4.44 1.34
N PRO A 103 -12.93 5.22 2.17
CA PRO A 103 -13.51 4.71 3.40
C PRO A 103 -14.44 3.51 3.15
N VAL A 104 -14.19 2.40 3.85
CA VAL A 104 -14.89 1.12 3.69
C VAL A 104 -15.68 0.79 4.94
N SER A 105 -16.87 0.20 4.79
CA SER A 105 -17.65 -0.30 5.93
C SER A 105 -17.10 -1.64 6.45
N THR A 106 -17.45 -2.00 7.69
CA THR A 106 -17.15 -3.34 8.23
C THR A 106 -17.76 -4.46 7.39
N GLN A 107 -18.91 -4.22 6.76
CA GLN A 107 -19.57 -5.23 5.92
C GLN A 107 -18.76 -5.51 4.67
N GLU A 108 -18.39 -4.47 3.93
CA GLU A 108 -17.58 -4.59 2.71
C GLU A 108 -16.24 -5.27 3.00
N LEU A 109 -15.54 -4.87 4.07
CA LEU A 109 -14.31 -5.55 4.51
C LEU A 109 -14.55 -7.03 4.82
N GLY A 110 -15.66 -7.37 5.47
CA GLY A 110 -16.01 -8.74 5.81
C GLY A 110 -16.30 -9.61 4.59
N GLU A 111 -16.86 -9.04 3.53
CA GLU A 111 -17.17 -9.73 2.26
C GLU A 111 -15.90 -9.99 1.42
N ASP A 112 -14.90 -9.12 1.53
CA ASP A 112 -13.62 -9.23 0.83
C ASP A 112 -12.63 -10.20 1.50
N LEU A 113 -12.76 -10.45 2.81
CA LEU A 113 -11.78 -11.24 3.55
C LEU A 113 -11.82 -12.73 3.19
N VAL A 114 -10.64 -13.25 2.83
CA VAL A 114 -10.42 -14.67 2.53
C VAL A 114 -9.28 -15.19 3.42
N PRO A 115 -9.54 -16.16 4.32
CA PRO A 115 -10.82 -16.82 4.58
C PRO A 115 -11.83 -15.92 5.33
N MET A 116 -13.11 -16.27 5.24
CA MET A 116 -14.18 -15.53 5.95
C MET A 116 -13.91 -15.49 7.46
N VAL A 117 -14.00 -14.30 8.04
CA VAL A 117 -13.85 -14.07 9.47
C VAL A 117 -15.17 -13.66 10.11
N SER A 118 -15.31 -13.91 11.41
CA SER A 118 -16.49 -13.43 12.14
C SER A 118 -16.43 -11.92 12.32
N ARG A 119 -17.60 -11.26 12.25
CA ARG A 119 -17.73 -9.81 12.46
C ARG A 119 -17.11 -9.35 13.79
N GLY A 120 -17.21 -10.15 14.85
CA GLY A 120 -16.61 -9.83 16.15
C GLY A 120 -15.07 -9.71 16.09
N LYS A 121 -14.40 -10.67 15.44
CA LYS A 121 -12.94 -10.63 15.25
C LYS A 121 -12.50 -9.46 14.36
N LEU A 122 -13.28 -9.16 13.31
CA LEU A 122 -13.00 -8.02 12.45
C LEU A 122 -13.10 -6.69 13.20
N LEU A 123 -14.17 -6.49 14.00
CA LEU A 123 -14.31 -5.28 14.82
C LEU A 123 -13.21 -5.15 15.88
N GLU A 124 -12.78 -6.27 16.46
CA GLU A 124 -11.66 -6.29 17.39
C GLU A 124 -10.34 -5.85 16.71
N ALA A 125 -10.04 -6.38 15.53
CA ALA A 125 -8.87 -5.97 14.73
C ALA A 125 -8.93 -4.49 14.36
N LEU A 126 -10.08 -3.99 13.90
CA LEU A 126 -10.29 -2.57 13.57
C LEU A 126 -10.08 -1.67 14.79
N ASN A 127 -10.57 -2.08 15.96
CA ASN A 127 -10.38 -1.33 17.21
C ASN A 127 -8.89 -1.28 17.63
N PHE A 128 -8.16 -2.38 17.50
CA PHE A 128 -6.73 -2.40 17.82
C PHE A 128 -5.90 -1.57 16.83
N LEU A 129 -6.21 -1.65 15.53
CA LEU A 129 -5.60 -0.78 14.52
C LEU A 129 -5.88 0.70 14.80
N GLY A 130 -7.12 1.05 15.16
CA GLY A 130 -7.48 2.42 15.52
C GLY A 130 -6.79 2.93 16.77
N LYS A 131 -6.57 2.08 17.79
CA LYS A 131 -5.80 2.42 19.00
C LYS A 131 -4.31 2.66 18.74
N ARG A 132 -3.75 1.97 17.74
CA ARG A 132 -2.39 2.21 17.23
C ARG A 132 -2.35 3.34 16.20
N SER A 133 -3.51 3.93 15.93
CA SER A 133 -3.72 5.01 14.99
C SER A 133 -3.31 4.65 13.55
N LEU A 134 -3.17 3.36 13.20
CA LEU A 134 -2.82 2.92 11.84
C LEU A 134 -3.98 3.05 10.84
N ILE A 135 -5.20 3.25 11.35
CA ILE A 135 -6.41 3.49 10.56
C ILE A 135 -7.18 4.67 11.16
N GLU A 136 -7.93 5.37 10.31
CA GLU A 136 -8.90 6.37 10.73
C GLU A 136 -10.28 5.73 10.85
N ILE A 137 -10.93 5.97 11.99
CA ILE A 137 -12.30 5.53 12.26
C ILE A 137 -13.21 6.74 12.17
N THR A 138 -14.11 6.71 11.19
CA THR A 138 -15.22 7.66 11.07
C THR A 138 -16.52 6.98 11.48
N ALA A 139 -17.66 7.68 11.43
CA ALA A 139 -18.94 7.22 11.99
C ALA A 139 -19.28 5.74 11.74
N ALA A 140 -19.09 5.24 10.53
CA ALA A 140 -19.31 3.83 10.17
C ALA A 140 -18.33 3.29 9.12
N SER A 141 -17.24 4.01 8.86
CA SER A 141 -16.28 3.70 7.80
C SER A 141 -14.85 3.81 8.29
N PHE A 142 -14.00 2.99 7.70
CA PHE A 142 -12.60 2.84 8.05
C PHE A 142 -11.76 3.20 6.84
N THR A 143 -10.71 3.98 7.05
CA THR A 143 -9.73 4.31 6.01
C THR A 143 -8.34 4.33 6.62
N GLN A 144 -7.33 4.48 5.79
CA GLN A 144 -5.97 4.79 6.21
C GLN A 144 -5.62 6.22 5.80
N GLN A 145 -4.60 6.77 6.43
CA GLN A 145 -4.02 8.03 5.98
C GLN A 145 -3.26 7.83 4.67
N PRO A 146 -3.16 8.87 3.82
CA PRO A 146 -2.50 8.75 2.52
C PRO A 146 -1.11 8.10 2.58
N VAL A 147 -0.27 8.52 3.53
CA VAL A 147 1.09 7.94 3.72
C VAL A 147 1.06 6.44 4.04
N VAL A 148 0.08 5.99 4.82
CA VAL A 148 -0.09 4.56 5.17
C VAL A 148 -0.63 3.77 3.97
N ILE A 149 -1.56 4.36 3.20
CA ILE A 149 -2.08 3.75 1.97
C ILE A 149 -0.96 3.50 0.97
N GLU A 150 -0.09 4.49 0.74
CA GLU A 150 1.03 4.35 -0.19
C GLU A 150 2.04 3.31 0.29
N TYR A 151 2.45 3.35 1.56
CA TYR A 151 3.32 2.32 2.15
C TYR A 151 2.74 0.90 1.97
N MET A 152 1.46 0.72 2.29
CA MET A 152 0.78 -0.57 2.14
C MET A 152 0.62 -0.99 0.68
N THR A 153 0.45 -0.02 -0.23
CA THR A 153 0.37 -0.28 -1.68
C THR A 153 1.72 -0.76 -2.22
N ASP A 154 2.81 -0.07 -1.89
CA ASP A 154 4.16 -0.45 -2.31
C ASP A 154 4.51 -1.85 -1.79
N ARG A 155 4.26 -2.09 -0.50
CA ARG A 155 4.45 -3.41 0.10
C ARG A 155 3.62 -4.49 -0.59
N LEU A 156 2.37 -4.19 -0.97
CA LEU A 156 1.52 -5.13 -1.69
C LEU A 156 2.13 -5.50 -3.05
N ILE A 157 2.58 -4.48 -3.81
CA ILE A 157 3.17 -4.65 -5.14
C ILE A 157 4.43 -5.52 -5.05
N GLU A 158 5.38 -5.15 -4.18
CA GLU A 158 6.64 -5.86 -4.00
C GLU A 158 6.41 -7.35 -3.68
N GLN A 159 5.53 -7.62 -2.72
CA GLN A 159 5.23 -8.98 -2.29
C GLN A 159 4.52 -9.77 -3.40
N VAL A 160 3.52 -9.19 -4.07
CA VAL A 160 2.81 -9.85 -5.17
C VAL A 160 3.75 -10.15 -6.35
N CYS A 161 4.67 -9.23 -6.67
CA CYS A 161 5.68 -9.45 -7.69
C CYS A 161 6.60 -10.63 -7.35
N GLU A 162 7.04 -10.73 -6.10
CA GLU A 162 7.85 -11.86 -5.62
C GLU A 162 7.05 -13.17 -5.63
N GLU A 163 5.80 -13.16 -5.19
CA GLU A 163 4.91 -14.32 -5.22
C GLU A 163 4.66 -14.83 -6.64
N ILE A 164 4.46 -13.95 -7.62
CA ILE A 164 4.29 -14.35 -9.02
C ILE A 164 5.59 -14.96 -9.57
N ARG A 165 6.75 -14.44 -9.17
CA ARG A 165 8.05 -14.95 -9.60
C ARG A 165 8.33 -16.35 -9.04
N THR A 166 8.11 -16.53 -7.74
CA THR A 166 8.36 -17.77 -6.98
C THR A 166 7.24 -18.80 -7.09
N ARG A 167 6.03 -18.36 -7.46
CA ARG A 167 4.77 -19.13 -7.50
C ARG A 167 4.21 -19.52 -6.13
N GLU A 168 4.64 -18.85 -5.06
CA GLU A 168 4.11 -19.02 -3.71
C GLU A 168 3.01 -17.99 -3.42
N LEU A 169 1.80 -18.24 -3.91
CA LEU A 169 0.73 -17.23 -4.02
C LEU A 169 -0.10 -17.08 -2.74
N LYS A 170 0.39 -16.30 -1.77
CA LYS A 170 -0.33 -15.98 -0.53
C LYS A 170 -1.20 -14.72 -0.71
N LEU A 171 -0.60 -13.54 -0.80
CA LEU A 171 -1.29 -12.26 -1.01
C LEU A 171 -2.02 -12.25 -2.34
N PHE A 172 -1.41 -12.76 -3.41
CA PHE A 172 -2.04 -12.83 -4.72
C PHE A 172 -3.32 -13.68 -4.74
N ASN A 173 -3.48 -14.58 -3.76
CA ASN A 173 -4.71 -15.34 -3.57
C ASN A 173 -5.67 -14.71 -2.54
N SER A 174 -5.16 -13.93 -1.59
CA SER A 174 -5.96 -13.34 -0.49
C SER A 174 -6.60 -11.99 -0.83
N TYR A 175 -6.12 -11.27 -1.84
CA TYR A 175 -6.62 -9.93 -2.18
C TYR A 175 -7.02 -9.78 -3.64
N ALA A 176 -8.10 -9.04 -3.90
CA ALA A 176 -8.43 -8.59 -5.24
C ALA A 176 -7.59 -7.36 -5.59
N LEU A 177 -6.70 -7.46 -6.57
CA LEU A 177 -5.88 -6.32 -7.00
C LEU A 177 -6.73 -5.25 -7.73
N LEU A 178 -7.84 -5.67 -8.34
CA LEU A 178 -8.82 -4.82 -8.98
C LEU A 178 -10.23 -5.29 -8.57
N LYS A 179 -10.98 -4.45 -7.87
CA LYS A 179 -12.35 -4.79 -7.47
C LYS A 179 -13.33 -4.53 -8.63
N ALA A 180 -14.22 -5.49 -8.87
CA ALA A 180 -15.23 -5.36 -9.92
C ALA A 180 -16.39 -4.43 -9.51
N GLN A 181 -16.74 -4.39 -8.22
CA GLN A 181 -17.86 -3.63 -7.67
C GLN A 181 -17.36 -2.41 -6.88
N VAL A 182 -16.77 -1.45 -7.58
CA VAL A 182 -16.39 -0.14 -7.03
C VAL A 182 -16.73 0.95 -8.04
N LYS A 183 -16.72 2.21 -7.61
CA LYS A 183 -16.94 3.37 -8.49
C LYS A 183 -15.85 3.42 -9.56
N ASP A 184 -16.19 3.90 -10.77
CA ASP A 184 -15.28 3.86 -11.92
C ASP A 184 -13.94 4.57 -11.67
N TYR A 185 -13.93 5.71 -10.97
CA TYR A 185 -12.68 6.42 -10.66
C TYR A 185 -11.79 5.66 -9.66
N VAL A 186 -12.38 4.92 -8.73
CA VAL A 186 -11.63 4.05 -7.79
C VAL A 186 -10.99 2.92 -8.58
N ARG A 187 -11.76 2.30 -9.49
CA ARG A 187 -11.27 1.24 -10.36
C ARG A 187 -10.12 1.71 -11.25
N GLU A 188 -10.22 2.91 -11.82
CA GLU A 188 -9.13 3.52 -12.60
C GLU A 188 -7.88 3.73 -11.74
N THR A 189 -8.06 4.21 -10.52
CA THR A 189 -6.98 4.43 -9.57
C THR A 189 -6.29 3.10 -9.19
N GLN A 190 -7.07 2.05 -8.89
CA GLN A 190 -6.55 0.70 -8.64
C GLN A 190 -5.80 0.15 -9.85
N ARG A 191 -6.32 0.35 -11.07
CA ARG A 191 -5.63 -0.08 -12.29
C ARG A 191 -4.27 0.60 -12.42
N ARG A 192 -4.21 1.93 -12.30
CA ARG A 192 -2.99 2.71 -12.47
C ARG A 192 -1.97 2.44 -11.35
N LEU A 193 -2.41 2.47 -10.09
CA LEU A 193 -1.50 2.44 -8.95
C LEU A 193 -1.16 1.03 -8.46
N ILE A 194 -1.95 0.00 -8.81
CA ILE A 194 -1.69 -1.39 -8.38
C ILE A 194 -1.35 -2.26 -9.60
N LEU A 195 -2.29 -2.43 -10.53
CA LEU A 195 -2.10 -3.39 -11.64
C LEU A 195 -0.96 -2.97 -12.56
N GLN A 196 -0.95 -1.72 -13.01
CA GLN A 196 0.06 -1.22 -13.93
C GLN A 196 1.46 -1.22 -13.28
N ALA A 197 1.56 -0.89 -12.00
CA ALA A 197 2.81 -0.95 -11.25
C ALA A 197 3.36 -2.38 -11.16
N ILE A 198 2.50 -3.36 -10.82
CA ILE A 198 2.86 -4.80 -10.81
C ILE A 198 3.33 -5.25 -12.20
N LEU A 199 2.62 -4.87 -13.26
CA LEU A 199 2.99 -5.23 -14.64
C LEU A 199 4.36 -4.66 -15.00
N GLN A 200 4.61 -3.38 -14.72
CA GLN A 200 5.88 -2.72 -15.02
C GLN A 200 7.04 -3.39 -14.29
N GLU A 201 6.89 -3.68 -13.00
CA GLU A 201 7.93 -4.34 -12.19
C GLU A 201 8.19 -5.78 -12.65
N LEU A 202 7.14 -6.54 -12.95
CA LEU A 202 7.27 -7.91 -13.45
C LEU A 202 7.89 -7.96 -14.85
N ILE A 203 7.52 -7.06 -15.76
CA ILE A 203 8.12 -6.98 -17.09
C ILE A 203 9.61 -6.62 -16.96
N ALA A 204 9.94 -5.64 -16.12
CA ALA A 204 11.32 -5.24 -15.89
C ALA A 204 12.17 -6.37 -15.28
N SER A 205 11.61 -7.16 -14.37
CA SER A 205 12.33 -8.26 -13.69
C SER A 205 12.38 -9.56 -14.47
N LEU A 206 11.31 -9.93 -15.20
CA LEU A 206 11.26 -11.14 -16.01
C LEU A 206 11.93 -10.95 -17.38
N GLY A 207 12.00 -9.71 -17.86
CA GLY A 207 12.71 -9.30 -19.08
C GLY A 207 11.81 -8.97 -20.27
N SER A 208 10.54 -9.40 -20.26
CA SER A 208 9.57 -9.07 -21.32
C SER A 208 8.13 -9.36 -20.91
N GLN A 209 7.20 -8.71 -21.62
CA GLN A 209 5.76 -8.99 -21.52
C GLN A 209 5.42 -10.45 -21.85
N SER A 210 6.04 -11.04 -22.88
CA SER A 210 5.79 -12.44 -23.27
C SER A 210 6.20 -13.45 -22.18
N GLN A 211 7.30 -13.18 -21.45
CA GLN A 211 7.69 -14.00 -20.31
C GLN A 211 6.72 -13.87 -19.14
N LEU A 212 6.21 -12.66 -18.88
CA LEU A 212 5.15 -12.45 -17.88
C LEU A 212 3.87 -13.20 -18.25
N GLU A 213 3.39 -13.09 -19.49
CA GLU A 213 2.22 -13.84 -19.98
C GLU A 213 2.43 -15.36 -19.81
N THR A 214 3.63 -15.86 -20.13
CA THR A 214 3.98 -17.27 -19.94
C THR A 214 3.92 -17.67 -18.46
N GLN A 215 4.48 -16.87 -17.56
CA GLN A 215 4.46 -17.13 -16.12
C GLN A 215 3.02 -17.16 -15.58
N LEU A 216 2.19 -16.18 -15.94
CA LEU A 216 0.78 -16.10 -15.52
C LEU A 216 -0.03 -17.31 -16.04
N ASN A 217 0.19 -17.72 -17.29
CA ASN A 217 -0.47 -18.90 -17.86
C ASN A 217 -0.04 -20.21 -17.21
N GLN A 218 1.22 -20.32 -16.78
CA GLN A 218 1.72 -21.48 -16.04
C GLN A 218 1.10 -21.55 -14.64
N ILE A 219 1.00 -20.41 -13.94
CA ILE A 219 0.28 -20.32 -12.67
C ILE A 219 -1.19 -20.71 -12.86
N LEU A 220 -1.86 -20.19 -13.89
CA LEU A 220 -3.27 -20.51 -14.17
C LEU A 220 -3.48 -21.99 -14.46
N SER A 221 -2.55 -22.62 -15.19
CA SER A 221 -2.58 -24.06 -15.46
C SER A 221 -2.42 -24.88 -14.18
N ALA A 222 -1.44 -24.52 -13.33
CA ALA A 222 -1.24 -25.17 -12.04
C ALA A 222 -2.45 -25.03 -11.10
N LEU A 223 -3.13 -23.87 -11.13
CA LEU A 223 -4.36 -23.64 -10.36
C LEU A 223 -5.52 -24.52 -10.83
N ARG A 224 -5.63 -24.76 -12.15
CA ARG A 224 -6.64 -25.65 -12.75
C ARG A 224 -6.36 -27.12 -12.44
N GLU A 225 -5.10 -27.53 -12.37
CA GLU A 225 -4.72 -28.91 -12.04
C GLU A 225 -4.93 -29.21 -10.55
N ASN A 226 -4.59 -28.26 -9.68
CA ASN A 226 -4.66 -28.42 -8.24
C ASN A 226 -5.92 -27.80 -7.61
N PHE A 227 -7.01 -27.66 -8.40
CA PHE A 227 -8.27 -26.96 -8.07
C PHE A 227 -8.46 -26.81 -6.56
N PRO A 228 -8.05 -25.67 -5.96
CA PRO A 228 -8.16 -25.54 -4.53
C PRO A 228 -9.64 -25.52 -4.18
N LEU A 229 -10.05 -26.40 -3.24
CA LEU A 229 -11.39 -26.39 -2.64
C LEU A 229 -11.69 -25.08 -1.87
N LYS A 230 -10.72 -24.16 -1.80
CA LYS A 230 -10.79 -22.92 -1.03
C LYS A 230 -10.95 -21.72 -1.99
N PRO A 231 -11.93 -20.84 -1.75
CA PRO A 231 -12.10 -19.61 -2.53
C PRO A 231 -10.87 -18.71 -2.40
N GLY A 232 -10.60 -17.92 -3.44
CA GLY A 232 -9.48 -16.97 -3.49
C GLY A 232 -9.48 -16.14 -4.77
N TYR A 233 -8.60 -15.15 -4.83
CA TYR A 233 -8.56 -14.13 -5.87
C TYR A 233 -7.57 -14.42 -7.01
N THR A 234 -6.75 -15.47 -6.90
CA THR A 234 -5.70 -15.78 -7.89
C THR A 234 -6.22 -15.78 -9.32
N GLY A 235 -7.33 -16.49 -9.58
CA GLY A 235 -7.90 -16.58 -10.93
C GLY A 235 -8.38 -15.23 -11.47
N GLY A 236 -9.05 -14.43 -10.64
CA GLY A 236 -9.51 -13.10 -11.01
C GLY A 236 -8.34 -12.14 -11.26
N ASN A 237 -7.31 -12.19 -10.41
CA ASN A 237 -6.12 -11.37 -10.54
C ASN A 237 -5.35 -11.68 -11.84
N ILE A 238 -5.18 -12.97 -12.18
CA ILE A 238 -4.55 -13.37 -13.45
C ILE A 238 -5.32 -12.82 -14.64
N ILE A 239 -6.65 -12.98 -14.65
CA ILE A 239 -7.49 -12.46 -15.74
C ILE A 239 -7.34 -10.95 -15.86
N ASN A 240 -7.39 -10.22 -14.75
CA ASN A 240 -7.24 -8.76 -14.76
C ASN A 240 -5.87 -8.32 -15.31
N LEU A 241 -4.78 -8.99 -14.91
CA LEU A 241 -3.44 -8.70 -15.43
C LEU A 241 -3.33 -9.01 -16.93
N LEU A 242 -3.81 -10.17 -17.39
CA LEU A 242 -3.79 -10.55 -18.80
C LEU A 242 -4.63 -9.61 -19.68
N CYS A 243 -5.81 -9.20 -19.22
CA CYS A 243 -6.63 -8.23 -19.93
C CYS A 243 -5.94 -6.87 -20.04
N GLN A 244 -5.24 -6.43 -19.00
CA GLN A 244 -4.51 -5.16 -19.02
C GLN A 244 -3.33 -5.22 -19.99
N ILE A 245 -2.57 -6.32 -19.99
CA ILE A 245 -1.48 -6.57 -20.94
C ILE A 245 -1.98 -6.50 -22.39
N GLN A 246 -3.18 -7.03 -22.67
CA GLN A 246 -3.78 -7.00 -24.00
C GLN A 246 -4.34 -5.62 -24.39
N ALA A 247 -4.85 -4.86 -23.43
CA ALA A 247 -5.36 -3.50 -23.68
C ALA A 247 -4.24 -2.52 -24.04
N ASP A 248 -3.03 -2.72 -23.53
CA ASP A 248 -1.86 -1.89 -23.88
C ASP A 248 -1.34 -2.14 -25.32
N LEU A 249 -1.88 -3.15 -26.03
CA LEU A 249 -1.54 -3.47 -27.43
C LEU A 249 -2.45 -2.78 -28.48
N THR A 250 -3.52 -2.11 -28.05
CA THR A 250 -4.51 -1.44 -28.91
C THR A 250 -4.47 0.08 -28.77
#